data_AF-A0A9X4NPR7-F1
#
_entry.id   AF-A0A9X4NPR7-F1
#
_cell.length_a   1.000
_cell.length_b   1.000
_cell.length_c   1.000
_cell.angle_alpha   90.00
_cell.angle_beta   90.00
_cell.angle_gamma   90.00
#
_symmetry.space_group_name_H-M   'P 1'
#
loop_
_entity.id
_entity.type
_entity.pdbx_description
1 polymer ?
#
loop_
_entity_poly.entity_id
_entity_poly.type
_entity_poly.pdbx_seq_one_letter_code
_entity_poly.pdbx_strand_id
1 'polypeptide(L)'
;MITPPSSSTVPAGSGVLMSLEQATQAIRSGAFLCLAADEALLRQLPRGNWIAGSIPYFMGQDGGESSRQKLFVSELPVLDAAPTLRWYGEDNLDRVALDAPAHGLSVLIIPAFSGVHSLYARQAPGYEDMYLKPLVGWIAGVHLDDLGSAAPVVANGQTLEFRSDQALALHLPLPGNVYPRIDIVNLFQPGPGDTIRFPSTGFSAREAYVNGQLCDFAQYLGERAIDTRLPLVADYSGALVNVSFKGVDAAHGQVDFYAPVFDDVEYRLAQPVPDAARAFGQGLPADARAAGWSCNCILNYLHANLEGQRTGPLTGPMTFGEIAYQLLNQTLVYVSLEAV
;
A
#
# COMPACT_ATOMS: atom_id res chain seq x y z
N MET A 1 16.45 -20.57 -4.63
CA MET A 1 16.01 -19.49 -5.54
C MET A 1 15.89 -20.08 -6.94
N ILE A 2 14.68 -20.15 -7.48
CA ILE A 2 14.42 -20.59 -8.85
C ILE A 2 14.04 -19.32 -9.61
N THR A 3 15.01 -18.69 -10.27
CA THR A 3 14.73 -17.60 -11.21
C THR A 3 14.77 -18.23 -12.60
N PRO A 4 13.62 -18.49 -13.26
CA PRO A 4 13.66 -18.82 -14.67
C PRO A 4 14.33 -17.66 -15.43
N PRO A 5 14.99 -17.93 -16.57
CA PRO A 5 15.55 -16.85 -17.38
C PRO A 5 14.41 -15.93 -17.84
N SER A 6 14.38 -14.71 -17.31
CA SER A 6 13.45 -13.70 -17.78
C SER A 6 13.95 -13.13 -19.11
N SER A 7 13.04 -13.05 -20.09
CA SER A 7 13.28 -12.33 -21.35
C SER A 7 13.00 -10.82 -21.22
N SER A 8 12.62 -10.39 -20.02
CA SER A 8 12.30 -9.01 -19.69
C SER A 8 13.56 -8.18 -19.50
N THR A 9 13.42 -6.90 -19.82
CA THR A 9 14.43 -5.87 -19.56
C THR A 9 14.36 -5.32 -18.14
N VAL A 10 13.43 -5.80 -17.30
CA VAL A 10 13.29 -5.41 -15.89
C VAL A 10 14.35 -6.14 -15.05
N PRO A 11 15.21 -5.43 -14.30
CA PRO A 11 16.19 -6.06 -13.42
C PRO A 11 15.52 -6.89 -12.32
N ALA A 12 16.18 -7.98 -11.90
CA ALA A 12 15.75 -8.76 -10.75
C ALA A 12 15.71 -7.91 -9.47
N GLY A 13 14.64 -8.04 -8.69
CA GLY A 13 14.39 -7.27 -7.47
C GLY A 13 12.91 -6.84 -7.40
N SER A 14 12.61 -5.87 -6.54
CA SER A 14 11.23 -5.40 -6.31
C SER A 14 10.70 -4.51 -7.43
N GLY A 15 11.56 -4.05 -8.33
CA GLY A 15 11.20 -3.27 -9.51
C GLY A 15 12.20 -2.13 -9.77
N VAL A 16 11.98 -1.38 -10.85
CA VAL A 16 12.86 -0.28 -11.26
C VAL A 16 12.06 0.90 -11.80
N LEU A 17 12.58 2.11 -11.61
CA LEU A 17 12.02 3.32 -12.19
C LEU A 17 12.60 3.52 -13.60
N MET A 18 11.74 3.62 -14.61
CA MET A 18 12.13 3.64 -16.02
C MET A 18 11.31 4.64 -16.87
N SER A 19 11.77 4.90 -18.09
CA SER A 19 11.07 5.76 -19.05
C SER A 19 9.85 5.04 -19.66
N LEU A 20 8.95 5.81 -20.27
CA LEU A 20 7.82 5.28 -21.05
C LEU A 20 8.27 4.32 -22.16
N GLU A 21 9.38 4.63 -22.83
CA GLU A 21 9.93 3.77 -23.89
C GLU A 21 10.38 2.43 -23.34
N GLN A 22 11.12 2.43 -22.22
CA GLN A 22 11.59 1.21 -21.56
C GLN A 22 10.41 0.37 -21.05
N ALA A 23 9.41 0.99 -20.44
CA ALA A 23 8.20 0.31 -19.99
C ALA A 23 7.42 -0.32 -21.17
N THR A 24 7.33 0.39 -22.29
CA THR A 24 6.72 -0.11 -23.53
C THR A 24 7.46 -1.34 -24.06
N GLN A 25 8.80 -1.35 -24.00
CA GLN A 25 9.61 -2.51 -24.38
C GLN A 25 9.37 -3.70 -23.43
N ALA A 26 9.34 -3.46 -22.12
CA ALA A 26 9.03 -4.48 -21.13
C ALA A 26 7.63 -5.09 -21.37
N ILE A 27 6.61 -4.28 -21.65
CA ILE A 27 5.26 -4.78 -21.97
C ILE A 27 5.27 -5.67 -23.22
N ARG A 28 6.01 -5.26 -24.26
CA ARG A 28 6.11 -6.02 -25.53
C ARG A 28 6.84 -7.35 -25.40
N SER A 29 7.62 -7.56 -24.34
CA SER A 29 8.24 -8.86 -24.04
C SER A 29 7.20 -9.94 -23.69
N GLY A 30 5.97 -9.54 -23.34
CA GLY A 30 4.91 -10.44 -22.89
C GLY A 30 4.96 -10.77 -21.39
N ALA A 31 5.94 -10.24 -20.66
CA ALA A 31 6.04 -10.35 -19.21
C ALA A 31 4.77 -9.83 -18.49
N PHE A 32 4.47 -10.43 -17.33
CA PHE A 32 3.42 -9.94 -16.44
C PHE A 32 3.98 -8.86 -15.53
N LEU A 33 3.41 -7.66 -15.57
CA LEU A 33 3.97 -6.49 -14.89
C LEU A 33 2.97 -5.84 -13.91
N CYS A 34 3.48 -5.35 -12.80
CA CYS A 34 2.78 -4.43 -11.88
C CYS A 34 3.41 -3.04 -12.05
N LEU A 35 2.60 -2.04 -12.41
CA LEU A 35 3.07 -0.70 -12.78
C LEU A 35 2.52 0.37 -11.84
N ALA A 36 3.30 1.42 -11.63
CA ALA A 36 2.90 2.61 -10.91
C ALA A 36 3.42 3.86 -11.64
N ALA A 37 2.55 4.82 -11.93
CA ALA A 37 2.95 6.06 -12.61
C ALA A 37 1.88 7.16 -12.46
N ASP A 38 2.17 8.37 -12.93
CA ASP A 38 1.14 9.36 -13.22
C ASP A 38 0.14 8.81 -14.26
N GLU A 39 -1.15 9.14 -14.12
CA GLU A 39 -2.21 8.68 -15.03
C GLU A 39 -1.91 9.03 -16.49
N ALA A 40 -1.36 10.22 -16.76
CA ALA A 40 -1.07 10.66 -18.12
C ALA A 40 -0.04 9.74 -18.81
N LEU A 41 0.88 9.14 -18.05
CA LEU A 41 1.82 8.14 -18.57
C LEU A 41 1.16 6.78 -18.75
N LEU A 42 0.35 6.32 -17.79
CA LEU A 42 -0.33 5.02 -17.88
C LEU A 42 -1.19 4.92 -19.14
N ARG A 43 -1.87 6.02 -19.51
CA ARG A 43 -2.71 6.10 -20.72
C ARG A 43 -1.94 6.00 -22.04
N GLN A 44 -0.63 6.15 -22.02
CA GLN A 44 0.23 6.04 -23.21
C GLN A 44 0.77 4.62 -23.43
N LEU A 45 0.61 3.72 -22.45
CA LEU A 45 1.12 2.35 -22.54
C LEU A 45 0.32 1.51 -23.54
N PRO A 46 0.98 0.61 -24.31
CA PRO A 46 0.27 -0.33 -25.17
C PRO A 46 -0.44 -1.42 -24.35
N ARG A 47 -1.36 -2.13 -25.02
CA ARG A 47 -1.92 -3.39 -24.49
C ARG A 47 -0.83 -4.38 -24.11
N GLY A 48 -1.05 -5.10 -23.01
CA GLY A 48 -0.21 -6.21 -22.60
C GLY A 48 -0.63 -6.78 -21.24
N ASN A 49 0.24 -7.61 -20.66
CA ASN A 49 -0.04 -8.31 -19.42
C ASN A 49 0.35 -7.45 -18.22
N TRP A 50 -0.43 -6.43 -17.90
CA TRP A 50 -0.09 -5.56 -16.77
C TRP A 50 -1.29 -5.08 -15.97
N ILE A 51 -1.06 -4.90 -14.67
CA ILE A 51 -1.93 -4.22 -13.72
C ILE A 51 -1.25 -2.91 -13.31
N ALA A 52 -1.99 -1.81 -13.20
CA ALA A 52 -1.40 -0.53 -12.78
C ALA A 52 -2.30 0.28 -11.87
N GLY A 53 -1.68 1.13 -11.05
CA GLY A 53 -2.34 2.20 -10.31
C GLY A 53 -1.67 3.54 -10.57
N SER A 54 -2.43 4.63 -10.46
CA SER A 54 -1.83 5.96 -10.48
C SER A 54 -1.08 6.22 -9.17
N ILE A 55 0.15 6.72 -9.25
CA ILE A 55 0.92 7.32 -8.15
C ILE A 55 2.23 7.90 -8.73
N PRO A 56 2.54 9.20 -8.53
CA PRO A 56 3.76 9.81 -9.06
C PRO A 56 4.90 9.91 -8.02
N TYR A 57 4.96 8.99 -7.06
CA TYR A 57 5.99 8.96 -6.00
C TYR A 57 6.61 7.57 -5.88
N PHE A 58 7.93 7.51 -5.78
CA PHE A 58 8.68 6.26 -5.87
C PHE A 58 9.87 6.24 -4.91
N MET A 59 10.24 5.04 -4.46
CA MET A 59 11.61 4.69 -4.11
C MET A 59 12.25 4.05 -5.35
N GLY A 60 13.02 4.83 -6.10
CA GLY A 60 13.76 4.37 -7.26
C GLY A 60 15.13 3.80 -6.92
N GLN A 61 15.84 3.33 -7.95
CA GLN A 61 17.20 2.80 -7.83
C GLN A 61 18.22 3.84 -7.29
N ASP A 62 17.96 5.13 -7.54
CA ASP A 62 18.82 6.24 -7.14
C ASP A 62 18.34 6.96 -5.87
N GLY A 63 17.22 6.51 -5.26
CA GLY A 63 16.60 7.12 -4.10
C GLY A 63 15.13 7.47 -4.31
N GLY A 64 14.54 8.14 -3.32
CA GLY A 64 13.16 8.65 -3.42
C GLY A 64 13.05 9.70 -4.51
N GLU A 65 12.00 9.60 -5.34
CA GLU A 65 11.74 10.50 -6.46
C GLU A 65 10.24 10.74 -6.61
N SER A 66 9.82 12.02 -6.70
CA SER A 66 8.52 12.40 -7.25
C SER A 66 8.65 12.63 -8.75
N SER A 67 7.87 11.92 -9.58
CA SER A 67 7.99 11.98 -11.03
C SER A 67 6.67 11.75 -11.76
N ARG A 68 6.41 12.60 -12.75
CA ARG A 68 5.32 12.42 -13.73
C ARG A 68 5.82 12.01 -15.11
N GLN A 69 7.12 11.73 -15.23
CA GLN A 69 7.78 11.41 -16.50
C GLN A 69 8.34 9.98 -16.54
N LYS A 70 8.37 9.30 -15.40
CA LYS A 70 8.82 7.92 -15.26
C LYS A 70 7.72 7.03 -14.68
N LEU A 71 7.87 5.74 -14.92
CA LEU A 71 6.99 4.69 -14.41
C LEU A 71 7.83 3.71 -13.61
N PHE A 72 7.30 3.28 -12.48
CA PHE A 72 7.87 2.19 -11.72
C PHE A 72 7.30 0.86 -12.22
N VAL A 73 8.17 -0.09 -12.51
CA VAL A 73 7.81 -1.37 -13.11
C VAL A 73 8.39 -2.52 -12.28
N SER A 74 7.51 -3.37 -11.80
CA SER A 74 7.84 -4.64 -11.16
C SER A 74 7.39 -5.78 -12.08
N GLU A 75 8.26 -6.74 -12.34
CA GLU A 75 7.90 -7.96 -13.04
C GLU A 75 7.40 -9.01 -12.05
N LEU A 76 6.25 -9.61 -12.34
CA LEU A 76 5.68 -10.66 -11.52
C LEU A 76 6.10 -12.03 -12.07
N PRO A 77 6.66 -12.93 -11.23
CA PRO A 77 7.22 -14.19 -11.70
C PRO A 77 6.11 -15.18 -12.07
N VAL A 78 5.97 -15.51 -13.35
CA VAL A 78 5.03 -16.54 -13.82
C VAL A 78 5.70 -17.91 -13.71
N LEU A 79 5.40 -18.64 -12.64
CA LEU A 79 6.02 -19.93 -12.31
C LEU A 79 5.11 -21.15 -12.53
N ASP A 80 3.81 -20.92 -12.71
CA ASP A 80 2.80 -21.97 -12.94
C ASP A 80 1.83 -21.52 -14.07
N ALA A 81 0.52 -21.50 -13.81
CA ALA A 81 -0.47 -21.00 -14.76
C ALA A 81 -0.37 -19.48 -14.95
N ALA A 82 -0.86 -19.02 -16.11
CA ALA A 82 -0.87 -17.60 -16.43
C ALA A 82 -1.72 -16.80 -15.41
N PRO A 83 -1.23 -15.66 -14.91
CA PRO A 83 -2.00 -14.80 -14.03
C PRO A 83 -3.31 -14.32 -14.66
N THR A 84 -4.31 -14.09 -13.83
CA THR A 84 -5.61 -13.56 -14.26
C THR A 84 -5.86 -12.20 -13.60
N LEU A 85 -6.51 -11.29 -14.34
CA LEU A 85 -6.91 -9.98 -13.82
C LEU A 85 -8.42 -9.96 -13.60
N ARG A 86 -8.86 -9.41 -12.46
CA ARG A 86 -10.28 -9.33 -12.10
C ARG A 86 -10.64 -8.02 -11.42
N TRP A 87 -11.71 -7.40 -11.91
CA TRP A 87 -12.29 -6.19 -11.33
C TRP A 87 -13.16 -6.52 -10.11
N TYR A 88 -13.06 -5.68 -9.09
CA TYR A 88 -13.85 -5.74 -7.87
C TYR A 88 -14.49 -4.38 -7.57
N GLY A 89 -15.81 -4.35 -7.49
CA GLY A 89 -16.60 -3.21 -7.01
C GLY A 89 -17.12 -3.47 -5.59
N GLU A 90 -17.93 -2.55 -5.08
CA GLU A 90 -18.51 -2.67 -3.73
C GLU A 90 -19.41 -3.91 -3.54
N ASP A 91 -19.95 -4.45 -4.64
CA ASP A 91 -20.89 -5.58 -4.65
C ASP A 91 -20.21 -6.96 -4.67
N ASN A 92 -18.91 -7.03 -4.91
CA ASN A 92 -18.19 -8.30 -5.02
C ASN A 92 -16.78 -8.30 -4.42
N LEU A 93 -16.37 -7.21 -3.76
CA LEU A 93 -15.04 -7.06 -3.16
C LEU A 93 -14.74 -8.13 -2.09
N ASP A 94 -15.77 -8.58 -1.38
CA ASP A 94 -15.72 -9.67 -0.40
C ASP A 94 -15.22 -11.00 -1.00
N ARG A 95 -15.30 -11.16 -2.32
CA ARG A 95 -14.83 -12.35 -3.04
C ARG A 95 -13.34 -12.34 -3.35
N VAL A 96 -12.61 -11.26 -3.11
CA VAL A 96 -11.21 -11.11 -3.58
C VAL A 96 -10.28 -12.25 -3.12
N ALA A 97 -10.47 -12.76 -1.91
CA ALA A 97 -9.73 -13.89 -1.39
C ALA A 97 -10.28 -15.23 -1.91
N LEU A 98 -11.61 -15.38 -2.06
CA LEU A 98 -12.22 -16.59 -2.62
C LEU A 98 -11.85 -16.83 -4.08
N ASP A 99 -11.69 -15.77 -4.85
CA ASP A 99 -11.30 -15.81 -6.26
C ASP A 99 -9.76 -15.93 -6.43
N ALA A 100 -8.99 -15.83 -5.33
CA ALA A 100 -7.54 -16.01 -5.32
C ALA A 100 -7.15 -17.48 -5.59
N PRO A 101 -5.94 -17.75 -6.12
CA PRO A 101 -5.50 -19.10 -6.41
C PRO A 101 -5.38 -19.93 -5.12
N ALA A 102 -5.59 -21.25 -5.23
CA ALA A 102 -5.45 -22.16 -4.11
C ALA A 102 -4.05 -22.08 -3.47
N HIS A 103 -3.02 -22.06 -4.33
CA HIS A 103 -1.62 -21.80 -4.00
C HIS A 103 -1.14 -20.64 -4.90
N GLY A 104 -0.78 -19.52 -4.31
CA GLY A 104 -0.36 -18.36 -5.07
C GLY A 104 -0.36 -17.06 -4.29
N LEU A 105 -0.28 -15.96 -5.01
CA LEU A 105 -0.29 -14.60 -4.51
C LEU A 105 -1.32 -13.79 -5.28
N SER A 106 -2.04 -12.89 -4.60
CA SER A 106 -2.84 -11.85 -5.26
C SER A 106 -2.22 -10.47 -5.03
N VAL A 107 -2.16 -9.66 -6.08
CA VAL A 107 -1.76 -8.24 -6.03
C VAL A 107 -3.00 -7.39 -6.31
N LEU A 108 -3.47 -6.64 -5.32
CA LEU A 108 -4.67 -5.80 -5.38
C LEU A 108 -4.29 -4.31 -5.47
N ILE A 109 -4.89 -3.57 -6.40
CA ILE A 109 -4.77 -2.11 -6.44
C ILE A 109 -6.15 -1.49 -6.31
N ILE A 110 -6.29 -0.53 -5.39
CA ILE A 110 -7.55 0.15 -5.09
C ILE A 110 -7.39 1.67 -5.30
N PRO A 111 -8.31 2.36 -5.99
CA PRO A 111 -8.23 3.82 -6.12
C PRO A 111 -8.53 4.51 -4.78
N ALA A 112 -7.62 5.37 -4.28
CA ALA A 112 -7.84 6.08 -3.01
C ALA A 112 -9.14 6.89 -3.04
N PHE A 113 -9.74 7.01 -1.86
CA PHE A 113 -10.98 7.76 -1.59
C PHE A 113 -12.23 7.32 -2.36
N SER A 114 -12.17 6.18 -3.07
CA SER A 114 -13.34 5.54 -3.67
C SER A 114 -14.20 4.82 -2.62
N GLY A 115 -15.44 4.49 -2.99
CA GLY A 115 -16.31 3.66 -2.16
C GLY A 115 -15.75 2.26 -1.92
N VAL A 116 -15.12 1.64 -2.94
CA VAL A 116 -14.41 0.36 -2.81
C VAL A 116 -13.23 0.43 -1.83
N HIS A 117 -12.46 1.53 -1.80
CA HIS A 117 -11.41 1.74 -0.78
C HIS A 117 -12.00 1.82 0.63
N SER A 118 -13.07 2.60 0.77
CA SER A 118 -13.78 2.75 2.04
C SER A 118 -14.34 1.42 2.57
N LEU A 119 -14.89 0.59 1.66
CA LEU A 119 -15.41 -0.73 1.97
C LEU A 119 -14.29 -1.68 2.39
N TYR A 120 -13.22 -1.77 1.59
CA TYR A 120 -12.06 -2.62 1.88
C TYR A 120 -11.48 -2.33 3.27
N ALA A 121 -11.23 -1.05 3.56
CA ALA A 121 -10.62 -0.62 4.81
C ALA A 121 -11.42 -1.02 6.06
N ARG A 122 -12.75 -1.10 5.94
CA ARG A 122 -13.64 -1.47 7.06
C ARG A 122 -13.90 -2.97 7.16
N GLN A 123 -13.97 -3.67 6.03
CA GLN A 123 -14.53 -5.02 5.98
C GLN A 123 -13.54 -6.11 5.62
N ALA A 124 -12.38 -5.78 5.03
CA ALA A 124 -11.41 -6.79 4.58
C ALA A 124 -11.02 -7.83 5.64
N PRO A 125 -10.78 -7.47 6.93
CA PRO A 125 -10.50 -8.46 7.97
C PRO A 125 -11.57 -9.54 8.15
N GLY A 126 -12.82 -9.24 7.79
CA GLY A 126 -13.96 -10.16 7.89
C GLY A 126 -14.28 -10.93 6.62
N TYR A 127 -13.54 -10.74 5.52
CA TYR A 127 -13.77 -11.49 4.29
C TYR A 127 -13.39 -12.96 4.44
N GLU A 128 -14.17 -13.84 3.81
CA GLU A 128 -13.90 -15.27 3.80
C GLU A 128 -12.53 -15.55 3.17
N ASP A 129 -11.77 -16.47 3.76
CA ASP A 129 -10.41 -16.86 3.35
C ASP A 129 -9.35 -15.75 3.34
N MET A 130 -9.63 -14.54 3.86
CA MET A 130 -8.71 -13.40 3.81
C MET A 130 -7.30 -13.77 4.30
N TYR A 131 -7.19 -14.38 5.48
CA TYR A 131 -5.90 -14.77 6.07
C TYR A 131 -5.39 -16.15 5.62
N LEU A 132 -6.09 -16.83 4.70
CA LEU A 132 -5.68 -18.11 4.12
C LEU A 132 -5.05 -17.94 2.73
N LYS A 133 -5.34 -16.83 2.05
CA LYS A 133 -4.88 -16.54 0.69
C LYS A 133 -3.93 -15.34 0.70
N PRO A 134 -2.62 -15.54 0.40
CA PRO A 134 -1.66 -14.45 0.37
C PRO A 134 -2.11 -13.33 -0.56
N LEU A 135 -2.34 -12.14 0.03
CA LEU A 135 -2.85 -10.98 -0.66
C LEU A 135 -2.03 -9.76 -0.25
N VAL A 136 -1.38 -9.14 -1.23
CA VAL A 136 -0.69 -7.86 -1.09
C VAL A 136 -1.26 -6.85 -2.08
N GLY A 137 -0.83 -5.60 -1.97
CA GLY A 137 -1.33 -4.56 -2.82
C GLY A 137 -1.07 -3.18 -2.30
N TRP A 138 -1.74 -2.21 -2.90
CA TRP A 138 -1.60 -0.81 -2.50
C TRP A 138 -2.77 0.05 -2.97
N ILE A 139 -2.89 1.21 -2.34
CA ILE A 139 -3.88 2.21 -2.66
C ILE A 139 -3.28 3.23 -3.62
N ALA A 140 -3.86 3.31 -4.81
CA ALA A 140 -3.49 4.27 -5.84
C ALA A 140 -3.80 5.69 -5.39
N GLY A 141 -2.93 6.62 -5.77
CA GLY A 141 -3.01 8.04 -5.43
C GLY A 141 -2.81 8.95 -6.63
N VAL A 142 -2.67 10.23 -6.33
CA VAL A 142 -2.33 11.29 -7.28
C VAL A 142 -1.15 12.09 -6.72
N HIS A 143 -0.62 13.04 -7.48
CA HIS A 143 0.30 14.00 -6.90
C HIS A 143 -0.42 14.81 -5.81
N LEU A 144 0.26 15.18 -4.73
CA LEU A 144 -0.39 15.88 -3.62
C LEU A 144 -0.95 17.25 -4.03
N ASP A 145 -0.36 17.91 -5.03
CA ASP A 145 -0.91 19.15 -5.61
C ASP A 145 -2.28 18.95 -6.30
N ASP A 146 -2.60 17.72 -6.70
CA ASP A 146 -3.87 17.36 -7.35
C ASP A 146 -4.88 16.76 -6.37
N LEU A 147 -4.54 16.72 -5.07
CA LEU A 147 -5.39 16.13 -4.05
C LEU A 147 -6.71 16.91 -3.95
N GLY A 148 -7.83 16.22 -4.17
CA GLY A 148 -9.17 16.82 -4.18
C GLY A 148 -9.60 17.40 -5.53
N SER A 149 -8.72 17.46 -6.53
CA SER A 149 -9.06 17.89 -7.89
C SER A 149 -8.96 16.76 -8.93
N ALA A 150 -8.17 15.72 -8.67
CA ALA A 150 -8.06 14.51 -9.49
C ALA A 150 -8.43 13.24 -8.70
N ALA A 151 -9.04 12.29 -9.39
CA ALA A 151 -9.36 10.97 -8.83
C ALA A 151 -8.24 9.98 -9.21
N PRO A 152 -7.69 9.22 -8.24
CA PRO A 152 -6.78 8.12 -8.56
C PRO A 152 -7.44 7.07 -9.45
N VAL A 153 -6.65 6.43 -10.30
CA VAL A 153 -7.13 5.40 -11.22
C VAL A 153 -6.37 4.10 -11.06
N VAL A 154 -7.06 3.00 -11.35
CA VAL A 154 -6.52 1.66 -11.52
C VAL A 154 -6.76 1.25 -12.96
N ALA A 155 -5.82 0.51 -13.56
CA ALA A 155 -5.84 0.20 -14.98
C ALA A 155 -5.53 -1.27 -15.28
N ASN A 156 -6.30 -1.82 -16.21
CA ASN A 156 -6.11 -3.16 -16.75
C ASN A 156 -5.42 -3.07 -18.12
N GLY A 157 -4.19 -3.56 -18.21
CA GLY A 157 -3.39 -3.52 -19.43
C GLY A 157 -3.86 -4.41 -20.56
N GLN A 158 -4.63 -5.46 -20.26
CA GLN A 158 -5.16 -6.37 -21.27
C GLN A 158 -6.29 -5.71 -22.05
N THR A 159 -7.13 -4.93 -21.36
CA THR A 159 -8.30 -4.25 -21.95
C THR A 159 -8.04 -2.78 -22.29
N LEU A 160 -7.07 -2.14 -21.63
CA LEU A 160 -6.86 -0.68 -21.53
C LEU A 160 -8.01 0.06 -20.85
N GLU A 161 -8.71 -0.61 -19.94
CA GLU A 161 -9.74 0.03 -19.11
C GLU A 161 -9.13 0.67 -17.86
N PHE A 162 -9.66 1.84 -17.51
CA PHE A 162 -9.29 2.61 -16.34
C PHE A 162 -10.52 2.82 -15.47
N ARG A 163 -10.40 2.60 -14.16
CA ARG A 163 -11.48 2.77 -13.18
C ARG A 163 -10.98 3.57 -11.99
N SER A 164 -11.83 4.46 -11.47
CA SER A 164 -11.57 5.23 -10.24
C SER A 164 -12.48 4.78 -9.08
N ASP A 165 -13.34 3.81 -9.34
CA ASP A 165 -14.42 3.33 -8.47
C ASP A 165 -14.38 1.81 -8.23
N GLN A 166 -13.47 1.10 -8.91
CA GLN A 166 -13.27 -0.34 -8.77
C GLN A 166 -11.81 -0.66 -8.50
N ALA A 167 -11.58 -1.68 -7.69
CA ALA A 167 -10.28 -2.29 -7.48
C ALA A 167 -9.98 -3.32 -8.57
N LEU A 168 -8.70 -3.58 -8.82
CA LEU A 168 -8.26 -4.62 -9.75
C LEU A 168 -7.30 -5.54 -9.00
N ALA A 169 -7.56 -6.84 -9.04
CA ALA A 169 -6.60 -7.83 -8.56
C ALA A 169 -5.94 -8.53 -9.75
N LEU A 170 -4.65 -8.80 -9.62
CA LEU A 170 -3.94 -9.79 -10.40
C LEU A 170 -3.71 -11.01 -9.51
N HIS A 171 -4.31 -12.12 -9.90
CA HIS A 171 -4.17 -13.41 -9.23
C HIS A 171 -3.06 -14.21 -9.91
N LEU A 172 -1.98 -14.47 -9.17
CA LEU A 172 -0.78 -15.17 -9.61
C LEU A 172 -0.74 -16.58 -8.99
N PRO A 173 -1.10 -17.63 -9.75
CA PRO A 173 -0.88 -19.01 -9.33
C PRO A 173 0.61 -19.29 -9.13
N LEU A 174 0.94 -20.03 -8.08
CA LEU A 174 2.30 -20.49 -7.81
C LEU A 174 2.32 -22.02 -7.67
N PRO A 175 3.43 -22.68 -8.07
CA PRO A 175 3.60 -24.10 -7.83
C PRO A 175 3.45 -24.44 -6.34
N GLY A 176 2.95 -25.63 -6.02
CA GLY A 176 2.71 -26.04 -4.63
C GLY A 176 3.96 -26.13 -3.74
N ASN A 177 5.16 -26.06 -4.32
CA ASN A 177 6.45 -26.00 -3.62
C ASN A 177 7.04 -24.58 -3.53
N VAL A 178 6.25 -23.54 -3.84
CA VAL A 178 6.63 -22.13 -3.72
C VAL A 178 5.64 -21.41 -2.82
N TYR A 179 6.16 -20.71 -1.82
CA TYR A 179 5.36 -19.94 -0.88
C TYR A 179 5.72 -18.44 -0.94
N PRO A 180 4.73 -17.55 -1.08
CA PRO A 180 4.95 -16.11 -0.98
C PRO A 180 4.99 -15.70 0.50
N ARG A 181 6.19 -15.37 1.00
CA ARG A 181 6.35 -14.76 2.31
C ARG A 181 6.07 -13.26 2.20
N ILE A 182 5.07 -12.79 2.93
CA ILE A 182 4.70 -11.39 3.05
C ILE A 182 5.30 -10.85 4.34
N ASP A 183 6.05 -9.77 4.24
CA ASP A 183 6.66 -9.09 5.37
C ASP A 183 6.18 -7.64 5.44
N ILE A 184 5.91 -7.17 6.67
CA ILE A 184 5.47 -5.81 6.97
C ILE A 184 6.51 -5.18 7.89
N VAL A 185 7.12 -4.09 7.44
CA VAL A 185 8.01 -3.26 8.26
C VAL A 185 7.19 -2.10 8.81
N ASN A 186 6.83 -2.20 10.09
CA ASN A 186 6.23 -1.12 10.87
C ASN A 186 7.27 -0.58 11.87
N LEU A 187 7.68 0.68 11.70
CA LEU A 187 8.65 1.32 12.60
C LEU A 187 8.00 1.87 13.88
N PHE A 188 6.66 1.96 13.91
CA PHE A 188 5.94 2.63 14.96
C PHE A 188 5.56 1.65 16.07
N GLN A 189 5.82 2.07 17.30
CA GLN A 189 5.45 1.37 18.52
C GLN A 189 4.49 2.25 19.32
N PRO A 190 3.52 1.66 20.05
CA PRO A 190 2.63 2.44 20.89
C PRO A 190 3.41 3.20 21.96
N GLY A 191 3.08 4.46 22.15
CA GLY A 191 3.67 5.32 23.18
C GLY A 191 3.19 4.99 24.58
N PRO A 192 3.95 5.44 25.61
CA PRO A 192 3.54 5.29 27.01
C PRO A 192 2.41 6.27 27.40
N GLY A 193 1.90 7.04 26.44
CA GLY A 193 0.90 8.08 26.65
C GLY A 193 -0.51 7.55 26.84
N ASP A 194 -1.47 8.45 26.62
CA ASP A 194 -2.88 8.20 26.88
C ASP A 194 -3.45 7.07 26.01
N THR A 195 -4.48 6.43 26.57
CA THR A 195 -5.28 5.42 25.91
C THR A 195 -6.44 6.09 25.18
N ILE A 196 -6.63 5.80 23.90
CA ILE A 196 -7.63 6.45 23.05
C ILE A 196 -8.60 5.39 22.51
N ARG A 197 -9.91 5.62 22.67
CA ARG A 197 -10.97 4.82 22.03
C ARG A 197 -11.96 5.74 21.33
N PHE A 198 -12.61 5.26 20.28
CA PHE A 198 -13.59 6.04 19.53
C PHE A 198 -15.01 5.53 19.79
N PRO A 199 -16.01 6.42 19.83
CA PRO A 199 -17.41 6.03 20.06
C PRO A 199 -18.06 5.34 18.84
N SER A 200 -17.47 5.50 17.66
CA SER A 200 -18.00 4.96 16.40
C SER A 200 -16.88 4.64 15.42
N THR A 201 -17.05 3.57 14.67
CA THR A 201 -16.18 3.23 13.54
C THR A 201 -16.29 4.25 12.40
N GLY A 202 -15.17 4.70 11.83
CA GLY A 202 -15.17 5.63 10.71
C GLY A 202 -13.82 6.25 10.35
N PHE A 203 -13.79 7.03 9.27
CA PHE A 203 -12.61 7.77 8.79
C PHE A 203 -12.45 9.14 9.45
N SER A 204 -13.28 9.42 10.45
CA SER A 204 -13.53 10.75 10.97
C SER A 204 -13.99 10.64 12.41
N ALA A 205 -13.45 11.47 13.30
CA ALA A 205 -13.87 11.54 14.70
C ALA A 205 -13.95 12.99 15.17
N ARG A 206 -14.99 13.29 15.95
CA ARG A 206 -15.12 14.55 16.69
C ARG A 206 -14.80 14.37 18.16
N GLU A 207 -15.25 13.24 18.71
CA GLU A 207 -15.06 12.87 20.10
C GLU A 207 -14.23 11.60 20.22
N ALA A 208 -13.48 11.49 21.31
CA ALA A 208 -12.77 10.27 21.69
C ALA A 208 -12.80 10.09 23.20
N TYR A 209 -12.76 8.85 23.67
CA TYR A 209 -12.49 8.52 25.06
C TYR A 209 -10.99 8.49 25.28
N VAL A 210 -10.45 9.51 25.96
CA VAL A 210 -9.05 9.57 26.37
C VAL A 210 -8.94 9.16 27.84
N ASN A 211 -8.26 8.04 28.11
CA ASN A 211 -8.20 7.40 29.44
C ASN A 211 -9.60 7.20 30.06
N GLY A 212 -10.59 6.86 29.22
CA GLY A 212 -11.99 6.65 29.62
C GLY A 212 -12.83 7.91 29.76
N GLN A 213 -12.27 9.12 29.58
CA GLN A 213 -13.02 10.38 29.59
C GLN A 213 -13.35 10.83 28.17
N LEU A 214 -14.63 11.06 27.87
CA LEU A 214 -15.06 11.60 26.59
C LEU A 214 -14.62 13.07 26.46
N CYS A 215 -13.92 13.40 25.39
CA CYS A 215 -13.51 14.78 25.07
C CYS A 215 -13.61 15.08 23.57
N ASP A 216 -13.60 16.36 23.23
CA ASP A 216 -13.35 16.82 21.86
C ASP A 216 -11.92 16.43 21.46
N PHE A 217 -11.81 15.59 20.44
CA PHE A 217 -10.53 14.99 20.07
C PHE A 217 -9.61 15.99 19.39
N ALA A 218 -10.14 16.92 18.59
CA ALA A 218 -9.33 17.95 17.95
C ALA A 218 -8.73 18.93 18.98
N GLN A 219 -9.53 19.32 19.98
CA GLN A 219 -9.07 20.12 21.11
C GLN A 219 -8.00 19.38 21.92
N TYR A 220 -8.22 18.09 22.22
CA TYR A 220 -7.24 17.27 22.93
C TYR A 220 -5.89 17.23 22.19
N LEU A 221 -5.89 16.99 20.88
CA LEU A 221 -4.67 16.97 20.07
C LEU A 221 -3.95 18.32 20.12
N GLY A 222 -4.69 19.43 20.04
CA GLY A 222 -4.15 20.78 20.10
C GLY A 222 -3.57 21.15 21.47
N GLU A 223 -4.31 20.90 22.55
CA GLU A 223 -3.88 21.22 23.93
C GLU A 223 -2.64 20.43 24.35
N ARG A 224 -2.52 19.19 23.88
CA ARG A 224 -1.35 18.34 24.13
C ARG A 224 -0.21 18.55 23.13
N ALA A 225 -0.40 19.44 22.15
CA ALA A 225 0.55 19.71 21.07
C ALA A 225 1.04 18.41 20.38
N ILE A 226 0.10 17.51 20.07
CA ILE A 226 0.41 16.21 19.47
C ILE A 226 0.96 16.40 18.05
N ASP A 227 2.07 15.72 17.77
CA ASP A 227 2.62 15.62 16.43
C ASP A 227 1.82 14.61 15.60
N THR A 228 0.92 15.12 14.75
CA THR A 228 0.02 14.32 13.91
C THR A 228 0.70 13.62 12.73
N ARG A 229 2.02 13.79 12.55
CA ARG A 229 2.82 12.95 11.64
C ARG A 229 3.06 11.54 12.21
N LEU A 230 2.88 11.38 13.52
CA LEU A 230 2.92 10.09 14.20
C LEU A 230 1.53 9.46 14.18
N PRO A 231 1.37 8.19 13.76
CA PRO A 231 0.07 7.56 13.70
C PRO A 231 -0.46 7.21 15.09
N LEU A 232 -1.76 6.91 15.14
CA LEU A 232 -2.31 6.06 16.18
C LEU A 232 -1.87 4.62 15.91
N VAL A 233 -1.49 3.87 16.93
CA VAL A 233 -1.09 2.47 16.86
C VAL A 233 -2.03 1.64 17.73
N ALA A 234 -2.50 0.53 17.17
CA ALA A 234 -3.34 -0.43 17.87
C ALA A 234 -2.85 -1.86 17.64
N ASP A 235 -3.12 -2.72 18.61
CA ASP A 235 -2.79 -4.15 18.56
C ASP A 235 -4.01 -4.94 18.08
N TYR A 236 -3.90 -5.51 16.88
CA TYR A 236 -4.89 -6.39 16.27
C TYR A 236 -4.41 -7.84 16.43
N SER A 237 -4.66 -8.43 17.60
CA SER A 237 -4.35 -9.83 17.89
C SER A 237 -2.86 -10.21 17.69
N GLY A 238 -1.96 -9.32 18.12
CA GLY A 238 -0.51 -9.45 18.05
C GLY A 238 0.14 -8.66 16.90
N ALA A 239 -0.66 -8.10 15.98
CA ALA A 239 -0.17 -7.27 14.88
C ALA A 239 -0.39 -5.78 15.18
N LEU A 240 0.70 -4.99 15.19
CA LEU A 240 0.62 -3.55 15.36
C LEU A 240 0.23 -2.87 14.05
N VAL A 241 -0.95 -2.24 14.04
CA VAL A 241 -1.51 -1.54 12.87
C VAL A 241 -1.61 -0.05 13.16
N ASN A 242 -1.24 0.75 12.17
CA ASN A 242 -1.25 2.19 12.25
C ASN A 242 -2.53 2.78 11.64
N VAL A 243 -3.04 3.84 12.25
CA VAL A 243 -4.05 4.73 11.68
C VAL A 243 -3.48 6.14 11.61
N SER A 244 -3.21 6.61 10.40
CA SER A 244 -2.57 7.90 10.16
C SER A 244 -3.57 9.04 10.10
N PHE A 245 -3.20 10.19 10.65
CA PHE A 245 -3.98 11.42 10.55
C PHE A 245 -3.94 11.98 9.12
N LYS A 246 -5.10 12.37 8.62
CA LYS A 246 -5.25 13.09 7.34
C LYS A 246 -5.35 14.60 7.56
N GLY A 247 -6.07 15.02 8.59
CA GLY A 247 -6.24 16.43 8.90
C GLY A 247 -6.91 16.65 10.26
N VAL A 248 -6.66 17.82 10.84
CA VAL A 248 -7.30 18.27 12.08
C VAL A 248 -7.90 19.65 11.80
N ASP A 249 -9.22 19.73 11.80
CA ASP A 249 -9.97 20.98 11.77
C ASP A 249 -10.45 21.30 13.19
N ALA A 250 -9.59 22.03 13.92
CA ALA A 250 -9.87 22.46 15.28
C ALA A 250 -11.06 23.44 15.38
N ALA A 251 -11.40 24.15 14.30
CA ALA A 251 -12.52 25.10 14.32
C ALA A 251 -13.87 24.37 14.31
N HIS A 252 -13.95 23.22 13.64
CA HIS A 252 -15.16 22.40 13.59
C HIS A 252 -15.11 21.17 14.52
N GLY A 253 -14.00 20.97 15.23
CA GLY A 253 -13.79 19.83 16.13
C GLY A 253 -13.75 18.50 15.37
N GLN A 254 -13.10 18.48 14.20
CA GLN A 254 -13.11 17.35 13.26
C GLN A 254 -11.68 16.84 13.05
N VAL A 255 -11.48 15.53 13.21
CA VAL A 255 -10.23 14.84 12.91
C VAL A 255 -10.50 13.78 11.85
N ASP A 256 -9.78 13.83 10.75
CA ASP A 256 -9.89 12.86 9.66
C ASP A 256 -8.66 11.95 9.61
N PHE A 257 -8.87 10.70 9.17
CA PHE A 257 -7.86 9.65 9.09
C PHE A 257 -7.74 9.08 7.68
N TYR A 258 -6.58 8.50 7.35
CA TYR A 258 -6.36 7.77 6.09
C TYR A 258 -6.89 6.33 6.11
N ALA A 259 -7.02 5.74 7.30
CA ALA A 259 -7.66 4.46 7.57
C ALA A 259 -8.74 4.64 8.65
N PRO A 260 -9.77 3.77 8.73
CA PRO A 260 -10.81 3.92 9.72
C PRO A 260 -10.27 3.60 11.12
N VAL A 261 -10.79 4.34 12.11
CA VAL A 261 -10.77 3.92 13.51
C VAL A 261 -11.98 3.02 13.76
N PHE A 262 -11.87 2.08 14.71
CA PHE A 262 -12.91 1.14 15.10
C PHE A 262 -13.32 1.39 16.56
N ASP A 263 -14.60 1.20 16.87
CA ASP A 263 -15.18 1.48 18.20
C ASP A 263 -14.88 0.42 19.27
N ASP A 264 -14.45 -0.76 18.83
CA ASP A 264 -14.03 -1.86 19.69
C ASP A 264 -12.51 -1.86 19.98
N VAL A 265 -11.72 -1.07 19.26
CA VAL A 265 -10.25 -1.03 19.34
C VAL A 265 -9.72 0.03 20.31
N GLU A 266 -8.63 -0.30 20.99
CA GLU A 266 -7.81 0.63 21.79
C GLU A 266 -6.61 1.12 20.99
N TYR A 267 -6.39 2.43 20.98
CA TYR A 267 -5.30 3.11 20.29
C TYR A 267 -4.38 3.85 21.25
N ARG A 268 -3.11 4.01 20.85
CA ARG A 268 -2.14 4.90 21.48
C ARG A 268 -1.40 5.69 20.42
N LEU A 269 -0.99 6.92 20.72
CA LEU A 269 -0.10 7.65 19.82
C LEU A 269 1.25 6.94 19.73
N ALA A 270 1.81 6.86 18.52
CA ALA A 270 3.12 6.25 18.33
C ALA A 270 4.23 7.00 19.06
N GLN A 271 5.28 6.28 19.46
CA GLN A 271 6.54 6.90 19.86
C GLN A 271 7.24 7.52 18.65
N PRO A 272 7.94 8.65 18.82
CA PRO A 272 8.78 9.21 17.77
C PRO A 272 9.83 8.19 17.31
N VAL A 273 10.09 8.16 16.00
CA VAL A 273 11.16 7.35 15.39
C VAL A 273 12.29 8.30 14.95
N PRO A 274 13.40 8.39 15.70
CA PRO A 274 14.55 9.18 15.28
C PRO A 274 15.14 8.64 13.98
N ASP A 275 15.46 9.54 13.04
CA ASP A 275 16.09 9.18 11.75
C ASP A 275 15.33 8.04 11.03
N ALA A 276 14.04 8.27 10.76
CA ALA A 276 13.16 7.28 10.14
C ALA A 276 13.71 6.74 8.81
N ALA A 277 14.39 7.56 8.00
CA ALA A 277 15.01 7.13 6.75
C ALA A 277 16.04 6.01 6.99
N ARG A 278 16.92 6.19 7.98
CA ARG A 278 17.88 5.16 8.39
C ARG A 278 17.20 3.96 9.06
N ALA A 279 16.18 4.20 9.89
CA ALA A 279 15.46 3.15 10.59
C ALA A 279 14.79 2.15 9.64
N PHE A 280 14.22 2.61 8.51
CA PHE A 280 13.73 1.71 7.46
C PHE A 280 14.84 0.82 6.89
N GLY A 281 16.01 1.40 6.59
CA GLY A 281 17.15 0.62 6.09
C GLY A 281 17.66 -0.43 7.09
N GLN A 282 17.55 -0.16 8.40
CA GLN A 282 17.97 -1.07 9.47
C GLN A 282 16.92 -2.11 9.83
N GLY A 283 15.63 -1.80 9.63
CA GLY A 283 14.52 -2.70 9.91
C GLY A 283 14.38 -3.84 8.88
N LEU A 284 15.10 -3.76 7.76
CA LEU A 284 15.06 -4.78 6.72
C LEU A 284 16.02 -5.95 7.03
N PRO A 285 15.53 -7.21 6.99
CA PRO A 285 16.40 -8.37 7.11
C PRO A 285 17.31 -8.49 5.87
N ALA A 286 18.40 -9.25 6.01
CA ALA A 286 19.43 -9.36 4.97
C ALA A 286 18.90 -9.94 3.65
N ASP A 287 17.87 -10.79 3.72
CA ASP A 287 17.20 -11.45 2.60
C ASP A 287 16.19 -10.56 1.87
N ALA A 288 15.83 -9.38 2.41
CA ALA A 288 14.94 -8.43 1.74
C ALA A 288 15.41 -8.02 0.35
N ARG A 289 16.73 -8.12 0.05
CA ARG A 289 17.28 -7.89 -1.30
C ARG A 289 16.69 -8.82 -2.37
N ALA A 290 16.19 -9.98 -1.97
CA ALA A 290 15.59 -10.96 -2.87
C ALA A 290 14.08 -10.75 -3.07
N ALA A 291 13.48 -9.73 -2.45
CA ALA A 291 12.08 -9.42 -2.62
C ALA A 291 11.77 -9.14 -4.11
N GLY A 292 10.76 -9.82 -4.64
CA GLY A 292 10.31 -9.65 -6.03
C GLY A 292 9.27 -8.54 -6.19
N TRP A 293 8.78 -7.99 -5.08
CA TRP A 293 7.77 -6.94 -5.06
C TRP A 293 7.83 -6.16 -3.74
N SER A 294 7.62 -4.85 -3.78
CA SER A 294 7.42 -4.05 -2.57
C SER A 294 6.63 -2.77 -2.84
N CYS A 295 6.02 -2.22 -1.79
CA CYS A 295 5.48 -0.87 -1.77
C CYS A 295 5.70 -0.23 -0.39
N ASN A 296 5.67 1.09 -0.34
CA ASN A 296 5.87 1.86 0.89
C ASN A 296 4.82 2.98 0.96
N CYS A 297 4.51 3.47 2.14
CA CYS A 297 3.56 4.56 2.33
C CYS A 297 4.12 5.91 1.86
N ILE A 298 3.30 6.73 1.21
CA ILE A 298 3.59 8.13 0.89
C ILE A 298 3.85 8.95 2.15
N LEU A 299 3.20 8.62 3.26
CA LEU A 299 3.44 9.31 4.53
C LEU A 299 4.85 9.05 5.06
N ASN A 300 5.44 7.87 4.81
CA ASN A 300 6.84 7.63 5.12
C ASN A 300 7.75 8.47 4.23
N TYR A 301 7.44 8.59 2.94
CA TYR A 301 8.16 9.46 2.02
C TYR A 301 8.19 10.93 2.48
N LEU A 302 7.04 11.46 2.88
CA LEU A 302 6.89 12.85 3.33
C LEU A 302 7.50 13.07 4.72
N HIS A 303 7.14 12.24 5.70
CA HIS A 303 7.50 12.48 7.10
C HIS A 303 8.96 12.12 7.40
N ALA A 304 9.55 11.19 6.66
CA ALA A 304 10.97 10.86 6.77
C ALA A 304 11.86 11.61 5.76
N ASN A 305 11.31 12.54 4.96
CA ASN A 305 12.01 13.30 3.93
C ASN A 305 12.82 12.42 2.97
N LEU A 306 12.16 11.44 2.34
CA LEU A 306 12.85 10.40 1.55
C LEU A 306 13.28 10.86 0.15
N GLU A 307 12.96 12.08 -0.29
CA GLU A 307 13.47 12.63 -1.56
C GLU A 307 15.00 12.56 -1.62
N GLY A 308 15.54 11.89 -2.65
CA GLY A 308 16.97 11.64 -2.81
C GLY A 308 17.61 10.69 -1.79
N GLN A 309 16.84 10.13 -0.85
CA GLN A 309 17.30 9.18 0.17
C GLN A 309 16.92 7.74 -0.20
N ARG A 310 17.57 6.76 0.43
CA ARG A 310 17.28 5.33 0.23
C ARG A 310 16.81 4.66 1.52
N THR A 311 15.79 3.83 1.43
CA THR A 311 15.28 2.97 2.51
C THR A 311 15.83 1.54 2.39
N GLY A 312 17.15 1.43 2.23
CA GLY A 312 17.82 0.15 2.01
C GLY A 312 17.77 -0.36 0.56
N PRO A 313 17.70 -1.68 0.34
CA PRO A 313 17.75 -2.27 -1.00
C PRO A 313 16.41 -2.31 -1.74
N LEU A 314 15.30 -2.09 -1.04
CA LEU A 314 13.96 -2.20 -1.61
C LEU A 314 13.59 -0.95 -2.40
N THR A 315 12.96 -1.16 -3.55
CA THR A 315 12.41 -0.15 -4.44
C THR A 315 10.92 -0.42 -4.63
N GLY A 316 10.14 0.62 -4.90
CA GLY A 316 8.69 0.46 -4.99
C GLY A 316 7.97 1.80 -5.13
N PRO A 317 6.67 1.78 -5.44
CA PRO A 317 5.85 2.98 -5.35
C PRO A 317 5.68 3.44 -3.88
N MET A 318 5.56 4.76 -3.70
CA MET A 318 5.20 5.41 -2.43
C MET A 318 3.71 5.76 -2.45
N THR A 319 2.90 4.86 -1.92
CA THR A 319 1.46 4.71 -2.17
C THR A 319 0.59 5.34 -1.08
N PHE A 320 -0.71 5.56 -1.32
CA PHE A 320 -1.60 6.19 -0.34
C PHE A 320 -2.01 5.27 0.81
N GLY A 321 -1.60 4.00 0.74
CA GLY A 321 -1.82 2.96 1.72
C GLY A 321 -1.29 1.65 1.14
N GLU A 322 -0.92 0.74 2.02
CA GLU A 322 -0.36 -0.55 1.65
C GLU A 322 -1.40 -1.62 1.97
N ILE A 323 -1.35 -2.73 1.24
CA ILE A 323 -2.21 -3.88 1.53
C ILE A 323 -1.30 -5.07 1.80
N ALA A 324 -1.50 -5.66 2.97
CA ALA A 324 -1.03 -6.99 3.33
C ALA A 324 -2.17 -7.64 4.14
N TYR A 325 -3.03 -8.37 3.42
CA TYR A 325 -4.36 -8.81 3.86
C TYR A 325 -5.35 -7.67 4.15
N GLN A 326 -5.00 -6.74 5.03
CA GLN A 326 -5.81 -5.57 5.36
C GLN A 326 -5.10 -4.27 4.94
N LEU A 327 -5.84 -3.15 5.00
CA LEU A 327 -5.28 -1.83 4.76
C LEU A 327 -4.27 -1.48 5.87
N LEU A 328 -3.11 -0.99 5.47
CA LEU A 328 -2.04 -0.50 6.34
C LEU A 328 -1.66 0.93 5.94
N ASN A 329 -1.18 1.71 6.91
CA ASN A 329 -0.60 3.04 6.69
C ASN A 329 0.76 3.13 7.37
N GLN A 330 1.65 3.96 6.83
CA GLN A 330 2.98 4.22 7.40
C GLN A 330 3.79 2.93 7.63
N THR A 331 3.71 1.99 6.69
CA THR A 331 4.49 0.75 6.66
C THR A 331 5.29 0.63 5.35
N LEU A 332 6.12 -0.40 5.28
CA LEU A 332 6.65 -0.93 4.03
C LEU A 332 6.22 -2.39 3.95
N VAL A 333 5.67 -2.81 2.81
CA VAL A 333 5.30 -4.20 2.55
C VAL A 333 6.17 -4.74 1.44
N TYR A 334 6.69 -5.95 1.60
CA TYR A 334 7.41 -6.64 0.52
C TYR A 334 7.09 -8.13 0.49
N VAL A 335 7.36 -8.75 -0.66
CA VAL A 335 7.14 -10.18 -0.89
C VAL A 335 8.39 -10.85 -1.40
N SER A 336 8.73 -11.97 -0.76
CA SER A 336 9.75 -12.91 -1.19
C SER A 336 9.11 -14.25 -1.56
N LEU A 337 9.61 -14.90 -2.61
CA LEU A 337 9.18 -16.27 -2.94
C LEU A 337 10.18 -17.28 -2.41
N GLU A 338 9.70 -18.19 -1.57
CA GLU A 338 10.50 -19.22 -0.90
C GLU A 338 10.14 -20.60 -1.45
N ALA A 339 11.14 -21.49 -1.54
CA ALA A 339 10.87 -22.89 -1.82
C ALA A 339 10.50 -23.59 -0.51
N VAL A 340 9.45 -24.40 -0.52
CA VAL A 340 8.95 -25.15 0.64
C VAL A 340 9.23 -26.63 0.51
#